data_AF-A0A822Y0B8-F1
#
_entry.id   AF-A0A822Y0B8-F1
#
_cell.length_a   1.000
_cell.length_b   1.000
_cell.length_c   1.000
_cell.angle_alpha   90.00
_cell.angle_beta   90.00
_cell.angle_gamma   90.00
#
_symmetry.space_group_name_H-M   'P 1'
#
loop_
_entity.id
_entity.type
_entity.pdbx_description
1 polymer ?
#
loop_
_entity_poly.entity_id
_entity_poly.type
_entity_poly.pdbx_seq_one_letter_code
_entity_poly.pdbx_strand_id
1 'polypeptide(L)'
;MFCLLVLMCFGEKLDEKVIRDVETVQRKLLTSFNGLNILVFLPKLGKIIFRKKWNEFYEMRRSQESVLFPLIRARREQEKKQSEEGKSTEMVVCYVDTLLNLRLPDGRKLTEEEIMSLCSEFLNAGTDTTFTALQWIMANLVKHPHIQEKLVSEIEGVGSGSNQEERSARRGHI
;
A
#
# COMPACT_ATOMS: atom_id res chain seq x y z
N MET A 1 5.67 -5.49 7.60
CA MET A 1 4.73 -4.43 7.21
C MET A 1 4.64 -4.26 5.69
N PHE A 2 5.74 -4.04 4.98
CA PHE A 2 5.73 -3.78 3.53
C PHE A 2 4.96 -4.82 2.70
N CYS A 3 5.20 -6.12 2.90
CA CYS A 3 4.49 -7.18 2.15
C CYS A 3 2.97 -7.15 2.34
N LEU A 4 2.48 -6.77 3.52
CA LEU A 4 1.05 -6.63 3.79
C LEU A 4 0.46 -5.47 2.99
N LEU A 5 1.16 -4.33 2.94
CA LEU A 5 0.73 -3.17 2.15
C LEU A 5 0.73 -3.48 0.65
N VAL A 6 1.73 -4.23 0.16
CA VAL A 6 1.76 -4.71 -1.23
C VAL A 6 0.55 -5.61 -1.52
N LEU A 7 0.24 -6.55 -0.61
CA LEU A 7 -0.95 -7.41 -0.73
C LEU A 7 -2.25 -6.59 -0.72
N MET A 8 -2.40 -5.61 0.17
CA MET A 8 -3.58 -4.74 0.21
C MET A 8 -3.68 -3.84 -1.03
N CYS A 9 -2.54 -3.43 -1.58
CA CYS A 9 -2.48 -2.52 -2.72
C CYS A 9 -2.86 -3.23 -4.02
N PHE A 10 -2.32 -4.43 -4.26
CA PHE A 10 -2.46 -5.16 -5.53
C PHE A 10 -3.35 -6.41 -5.44
N GLY A 11 -3.73 -6.82 -4.24
CA GLY A 11 -4.73 -7.87 -4.01
C GLY A 11 -4.28 -9.29 -4.34
N GLU A 12 -2.98 -9.52 -4.53
CA GLU A 12 -2.40 -10.83 -4.74
C GLU A 12 -1.07 -10.99 -4.00
N LYS A 13 -0.73 -12.24 -3.67
CA LYS A 13 0.58 -12.56 -3.08
C LYS A 13 1.62 -12.57 -4.20
N LEU A 14 2.40 -11.50 -4.27
CA LEU A 14 3.49 -11.36 -5.24
C LEU A 14 4.72 -12.18 -4.82
N ASP A 15 5.50 -12.58 -5.82
CA ASP A 15 6.80 -13.22 -5.60
C ASP A 15 7.74 -12.31 -4.82
N GLU A 16 8.59 -12.91 -3.99
CA GLU A 16 9.52 -12.19 -3.13
C GLU A 16 10.47 -11.27 -3.93
N LYS A 17 10.83 -11.68 -5.16
CA LYS A 17 11.63 -10.85 -6.07
C LYS A 17 10.88 -9.58 -6.46
N VAL A 18 9.60 -9.67 -6.81
CA VAL A 18 8.78 -8.52 -7.19
C VAL A 18 8.62 -7.59 -5.99
N ILE A 19 8.38 -8.14 -4.79
CA ILE A 19 8.29 -7.33 -3.57
C ILE A 19 9.59 -6.55 -3.32
N ARG A 20 10.77 -7.18 -3.47
CA ARG A 20 12.07 -6.50 -3.34
C ARG A 20 12.29 -5.43 -4.41
N ASP A 21 11.87 -5.69 -5.65
CA ASP A 21 11.96 -4.72 -6.74
C ASP A 21 11.08 -3.49 -6.41
N VAL A 22 9.86 -3.69 -5.90
CA VAL A 22 8.97 -2.62 -5.45
C VAL A 22 9.58 -1.86 -4.26
N GLU A 23 10.09 -2.57 -3.24
CA GLU A 23 10.72 -1.93 -2.08
C GLU A 23 11.89 -1.04 -2.49
N THR A 24 12.72 -1.52 -3.42
CA THR A 24 13.91 -0.80 -3.89
C THR A 24 13.53 0.52 -4.55
N VAL A 25 12.52 0.53 -5.42
CA VAL A 25 12.08 1.76 -6.10
C VAL A 25 11.42 2.74 -5.14
N GLN A 26 10.66 2.25 -4.15
CA GLN A 26 10.05 3.09 -3.11
C GLN A 26 11.10 3.71 -2.17
N ARG A 27 12.07 2.92 -1.71
CA ARG A 27 13.17 3.42 -0.88
C ARG A 27 14.01 4.47 -1.60
N LYS A 28 14.25 4.28 -2.91
CA LYS A 28 14.96 5.28 -3.74
C LYS A 28 14.18 6.60 -3.81
N LEU A 29 12.85 6.56 -3.90
CA LEU A 29 12.01 7.75 -3.86
C LEU A 29 12.18 8.51 -2.53
N LEU A 30 12.02 7.82 -1.40
CA LEU A 30 12.08 8.44 -0.06
C LEU A 30 13.45 9.07 0.24
N THR A 31 14.52 8.36 -0.09
CA THR A 31 15.90 8.86 0.11
C THR A 31 16.25 10.03 -0.81
N SER A 32 15.62 10.12 -1.98
CA SER A 32 15.81 11.23 -2.92
C SER A 32 14.93 12.45 -2.60
N PHE A 33 13.88 12.28 -1.78
CA PHE A 33 12.84 13.28 -1.53
C PHE A 33 13.40 14.63 -1.03
N ASN A 34 14.34 14.61 -0.09
CA ASN A 34 14.96 15.83 0.44
C ASN A 34 15.73 16.62 -0.62
N GLY A 35 16.37 15.92 -1.57
CA GLY A 35 17.08 16.55 -2.69
C GLY A 35 16.14 17.08 -3.77
N LEU A 36 14.90 16.58 -3.83
CA LEU A 36 13.88 16.98 -4.79
C LEU A 36 13.01 18.14 -4.29
N ASN A 37 12.95 18.41 -2.99
CA ASN A 37 12.25 19.58 -2.42
C ASN A 37 12.70 20.91 -3.04
N ILE A 38 13.96 21.02 -3.48
CA ILE A 38 14.45 22.21 -4.20
C ILE A 38 13.72 22.46 -5.53
N LEU A 39 13.19 21.40 -6.17
CA LEU A 39 12.44 21.50 -7.43
C LEU A 39 11.06 22.14 -7.22
N VAL A 40 10.50 22.04 -6.01
CA VAL A 40 9.22 22.65 -5.63
C VAL A 40 9.35 24.16 -5.45
N PHE A 41 10.50 24.64 -4.94
CA PHE A 41 10.69 26.06 -4.63
C PHE A 41 11.00 26.93 -5.87
N LEU A 42 11.66 26.40 -6.92
CA LEU A 42 11.91 27.13 -8.19
C LEU A 42 11.73 26.27 -9.45
N PRO A 43 10.49 25.99 -9.91
CA PRO A 43 10.23 25.02 -10.98
C PRO A 43 10.77 25.43 -12.37
N LYS A 44 10.79 26.73 -12.71
CA LYS A 44 11.24 27.22 -14.04
C LYS A 44 12.76 27.40 -14.14
N LEU A 45 13.38 28.05 -13.14
CA LEU A 45 14.83 28.26 -13.09
C LEU A 45 15.57 26.98 -12.69
N GLY A 46 14.95 26.14 -11.85
CA GLY A 46 15.54 24.88 -11.39
C GLY A 46 15.72 23.83 -12.49
N LYS A 47 14.94 23.89 -13.59
CA LYS A 47 15.16 22.99 -14.76
C LYS A 47 16.51 23.24 -15.44
N ILE A 48 16.97 24.48 -15.46
CA ILE A 48 18.24 24.85 -16.09
C ILE A 48 19.38 24.68 -15.07
N ILE A 49 19.20 25.17 -13.85
CA ILE A 49 20.25 25.19 -12.81
C ILE A 49 20.47 23.79 -12.21
N PHE A 50 19.43 22.98 -12.04
CA PHE A 50 19.48 21.65 -11.42
C PHE A 50 19.20 20.52 -12.41
N ARG A 51 19.71 20.62 -13.64
CA ARG A 51 19.50 19.60 -14.69
C ARG A 51 19.82 18.17 -14.24
N LYS A 52 20.87 17.99 -13.43
CA LYS A 52 21.23 16.69 -12.85
C LYS A 52 20.12 16.13 -11.94
N LYS A 53 19.53 16.97 -11.08
CA LYS A 53 18.42 16.58 -10.19
C LYS A 53 17.15 16.22 -10.95
N TRP A 54 16.87 16.92 -12.04
CA TRP A 54 15.77 16.56 -12.93
C TRP A 54 16.01 15.22 -13.63
N ASN A 55 17.22 14.95 -14.12
CA ASN A 55 17.54 13.63 -14.67
C ASN A 55 17.37 12.52 -13.62
N GLU A 56 17.88 12.72 -12.40
CA GLU A 56 17.68 11.80 -11.27
C GLU A 56 16.18 11.55 -10.99
N PHE A 57 15.36 12.60 -11.03
CA PHE A 57 13.90 12.50 -10.89
C PHE A 57 13.26 11.67 -12.00
N TYR A 58 13.60 11.94 -13.27
CA TYR A 58 13.05 11.19 -14.41
C TYR A 58 13.48 9.73 -14.40
N GLU A 59 14.73 9.42 -14.05
CA GLU A 59 15.19 8.05 -13.89
C GLU A 59 14.46 7.32 -12.76
N MET A 60 14.24 8.01 -11.64
CA MET A 60 13.45 7.48 -10.52
C MET A 60 12.01 7.18 -10.96
N ARG A 61 11.34 8.12 -11.66
CA ARG A 61 9.98 7.91 -12.19
C ARG A 61 9.92 6.73 -13.15
N ARG A 62 10.84 6.64 -14.10
CA ARG A 62 10.94 5.51 -15.03
C ARG A 62 11.12 4.17 -14.30
N SER A 63 11.91 4.17 -13.22
CA SER A 63 12.10 2.97 -12.40
C SER A 63 10.81 2.55 -11.69
N GLN A 64 10.02 3.51 -11.17
CA GLN A 64 8.71 3.22 -10.59
C GLN A 64 7.76 2.63 -11.64
N GLU A 65 7.70 3.25 -12.83
CA GLU A 65 6.86 2.80 -13.94
C GLU A 65 7.18 1.35 -14.32
N SER A 66 8.46 1.01 -14.46
CA SER A 66 8.87 -0.35 -14.86
C SER A 66 8.45 -1.46 -13.90
N VAL A 67 8.20 -1.13 -12.63
CA VAL A 67 7.85 -2.10 -11.58
C VAL A 67 6.34 -2.08 -11.28
N LEU A 68 5.74 -0.89 -11.20
CA LEU A 68 4.36 -0.72 -10.76
C LEU A 68 3.32 -0.83 -11.88
N PHE A 69 3.64 -0.37 -13.09
CA PHE A 69 2.70 -0.46 -14.22
C PHE A 69 2.31 -1.91 -14.56
N PRO A 70 3.23 -2.90 -14.59
CA PRO A 70 2.84 -4.29 -14.79
C PRO A 70 1.79 -4.78 -13.79
N LEU A 71 1.92 -4.41 -12.52
CA LEU A 71 0.98 -4.81 -11.46
C LEU A 71 -0.39 -4.15 -11.63
N ILE A 72 -0.41 -2.86 -11.95
CA ILE A 72 -1.65 -2.10 -12.21
C ILE A 72 -2.38 -2.64 -13.44
N ARG A 73 -1.64 -2.93 -14.52
CA ARG A 73 -2.19 -3.46 -15.77
C ARG A 73 -2.72 -4.88 -15.59
N ALA A 74 -1.99 -5.74 -14.86
CA ALA A 74 -2.46 -7.08 -14.53
C ALA A 74 -3.81 -7.03 -13.80
N ARG A 75 -3.99 -6.12 -12.84
CA ARG A 75 -5.29 -5.94 -12.18
C ARG A 75 -6.38 -5.44 -13.12
N ARG A 76 -6.09 -4.44 -13.95
CA ARG A 76 -7.04 -3.93 -14.95
C ARG A 76 -7.51 -5.02 -15.92
N GLU A 77 -6.61 -5.91 -16.35
CA GLU A 77 -6.94 -7.03 -17.23
C GLU A 77 -7.83 -8.07 -16.54
N GLN A 78 -7.58 -8.33 -15.25
CA GLN A 78 -8.41 -9.22 -14.45
C GLN A 78 -9.83 -8.67 -14.27
N GLU A 79 -10.00 -7.38 -13.96
CA GLU A 79 -11.31 -6.73 -13.87
C GLU A 79 -12.09 -6.82 -15.20
N LYS A 80 -11.41 -6.60 -16.34
CA LYS A 80 -12.04 -6.70 -17.67
C LYS A 80 -12.55 -8.12 -17.94
N LYS A 81 -11.72 -9.14 -17.69
CA LYS A 81 -12.12 -10.55 -17.88
C LYS A 81 -13.33 -10.91 -17.03
N GLN A 82 -13.39 -10.45 -15.77
CA GLN A 82 -14.55 -10.68 -14.92
C GLN A 82 -15.82 -10.00 -15.46
N SER A 83 -15.71 -8.77 -15.94
CA SER A 83 -16.84 -8.06 -16.55
C SER A 83 -17.35 -8.75 -17.82
N GLU A 84 -16.48 -9.38 -18.60
CA GLU A 84 -16.82 -10.08 -19.84
C GLU A 84 -17.39 -11.48 -19.56
N GLU A 85 -16.87 -12.20 -18.57
CA GLU A 85 -17.27 -13.57 -18.23
C GLU A 85 -18.53 -13.62 -17.34
N GLY A 86 -19.04 -12.49 -16.86
CA GLY A 86 -20.23 -12.42 -15.99
C GLY A 86 -20.08 -13.15 -14.65
N LYS A 87 -18.85 -13.56 -14.30
CA LYS A 87 -18.53 -14.24 -13.05
C LYS A 87 -18.14 -13.20 -12.02
N SER A 88 -18.98 -13.05 -10.99
CA SER A 88 -18.56 -12.43 -9.73
C SER A 88 -17.66 -13.42 -8.98
N THR A 89 -16.42 -13.61 -9.45
CA THR A 89 -15.42 -14.28 -8.62
C THR A 89 -15.24 -13.42 -7.39
N GLU A 90 -15.30 -14.04 -6.20
CA GLU A 90 -15.05 -13.46 -4.89
C GLU A 90 -13.58 -13.03 -4.77
N MET A 91 -13.17 -12.07 -5.59
CA MET A 91 -11.83 -11.53 -5.59
C MET A 91 -11.76 -10.49 -4.48
N VAL A 92 -10.72 -10.58 -3.65
CA VAL A 92 -10.46 -9.59 -2.61
C VAL A 92 -10.26 -8.23 -3.28
N VAL A 93 -11.19 -7.31 -3.03
CA VAL A 93 -11.09 -5.91 -3.48
C VAL A 93 -9.82 -5.32 -2.90
N CYS A 94 -8.94 -4.82 -3.77
CA CYS A 94 -7.70 -4.18 -3.39
C CYS A 94 -7.72 -2.68 -3.70
N TYR A 95 -6.70 -1.96 -3.21
CA TYR A 95 -6.63 -0.51 -3.40
C TYR A 95 -6.64 -0.10 -4.88
N VAL A 96 -5.89 -0.81 -5.74
CA VAL A 96 -5.86 -0.54 -7.18
C VAL A 96 -7.25 -0.64 -7.82
N ASP A 97 -8.06 -1.62 -7.42
CA ASP A 97 -9.43 -1.79 -7.96
C ASP A 97 -10.28 -0.55 -7.63
N THR A 98 -10.15 0.01 -6.43
CA THR A 98 -10.86 1.24 -6.05
C THR A 98 -10.43 2.43 -6.91
N LEU A 99 -9.13 2.54 -7.23
CA LEU A 99 -8.58 3.62 -8.06
C LEU A 99 -8.99 3.48 -9.54
N LEU A 100 -9.06 2.25 -10.06
CA LEU A 100 -9.48 1.97 -11.45
C LEU A 100 -10.95 2.32 -11.69
N ASN A 101 -11.77 2.18 -10.65
CA ASN A 101 -13.20 2.47 -10.68
C ASN A 101 -13.54 3.91 -10.23
N LEU A 102 -12.58 4.65 -9.66
CA LEU A 102 -12.76 6.02 -9.22
C LEU A 102 -13.06 6.96 -10.41
N ARG A 103 -14.06 7.83 -10.23
CA ARG A 103 -14.32 8.98 -11.10
C ARG A 103 -14.14 10.27 -10.32
N LEU A 104 -13.43 11.21 -10.93
CA LEU A 104 -13.23 12.55 -10.39
C LEU A 104 -14.48 13.42 -10.58
N PRO A 105 -14.58 14.58 -9.90
CA PRO A 105 -15.75 15.46 -9.98
C PRO A 105 -16.10 15.95 -11.40
N ASP A 106 -15.10 16.03 -12.28
CA ASP A 106 -15.25 16.36 -13.71
C ASP A 106 -15.68 15.15 -14.56
N GLY A 107 -15.90 13.99 -13.95
CA GLY A 107 -16.29 12.75 -14.60
C GLY A 107 -15.13 11.95 -15.19
N ARG A 108 -13.89 12.45 -15.16
CA ARG A 108 -12.72 11.75 -15.71
C ARG A 108 -12.26 10.61 -14.80
N LYS A 109 -11.61 9.62 -15.40
CA LYS A 109 -10.87 8.58 -14.66
C LYS A 109 -9.44 9.04 -14.36
N LEU A 110 -8.82 8.42 -13.36
CA LEU A 110 -7.39 8.59 -13.08
C LEU A 110 -6.54 8.07 -14.24
N THR A 111 -5.45 8.77 -14.53
CA THR A 111 -4.43 8.28 -15.47
C THR A 111 -3.61 7.16 -14.83
N GLU A 112 -2.93 6.36 -15.64
CA GLU A 112 -2.06 5.29 -15.13
C GLU A 112 -0.93 5.84 -14.23
N GLU A 113 -0.39 7.01 -14.58
CA GLU A 113 0.62 7.70 -13.77
C GLU A 113 0.08 8.18 -12.42
N GLU A 114 -1.18 8.65 -12.37
CA GLU A 114 -1.84 9.08 -11.13
C GLU A 114 -2.11 7.88 -10.22
N ILE A 115 -2.61 6.77 -10.78
CA ILE A 115 -2.82 5.52 -10.03
C ILE A 115 -1.48 5.04 -9.46
N MET A 116 -0.42 5.00 -10.27
CA MET A 116 0.90 4.63 -9.79
C MET A 116 1.39 5.55 -8.66
N SER A 117 1.17 6.86 -8.79
CA SER A 117 1.55 7.83 -7.76
C SER A 117 0.81 7.57 -6.44
N LEU A 118 -0.49 7.30 -6.50
CA LEU A 118 -1.31 6.99 -5.31
C LEU A 118 -0.92 5.64 -4.69
N CYS A 119 -0.63 4.62 -5.49
CA CYS A 119 -0.10 3.36 -4.99
C CYS A 119 1.26 3.56 -4.30
N SER A 120 2.16 4.36 -4.89
CA SER A 120 3.45 4.71 -4.28
C SER A 120 3.27 5.45 -2.96
N GLU A 121 2.34 6.41 -2.90
CA GLU A 121 2.00 7.12 -1.69
C GLU A 121 1.48 6.18 -0.59
N PHE A 122 0.52 5.30 -0.93
CA PHE A 122 -0.04 4.32 -0.01
C PHE A 122 1.04 3.42 0.61
N LEU A 123 1.94 2.88 -0.23
CA LEU A 123 3.03 2.01 0.22
C LEU A 123 4.02 2.76 1.13
N ASN A 124 4.41 3.98 0.75
CA ASN A 124 5.38 4.77 1.50
C ASN A 124 4.82 5.24 2.85
N ALA A 125 3.63 5.85 2.83
CA ALA A 125 2.99 6.39 4.02
C ALA A 125 2.73 5.31 5.07
N GLY A 126 2.32 4.11 4.64
CA GLY A 126 2.00 3.02 5.55
C GLY A 126 3.21 2.26 6.10
N THR A 127 4.39 2.36 5.49
CA THR A 127 5.54 1.50 5.83
C THR A 127 6.30 2.01 7.04
N ASP A 128 7.02 3.13 6.89
CA ASP A 128 7.98 3.58 7.90
C ASP A 128 7.27 4.09 9.17
N THR A 129 6.12 4.76 9.00
CA THR A 129 5.34 5.31 10.12
C THR A 129 4.76 4.21 11.00
N THR A 130 4.07 3.23 10.41
CA THR A 130 3.46 2.11 11.14
C THR A 130 4.52 1.21 11.74
N PHE A 131 5.62 0.94 11.01
CA PHE A 131 6.74 0.17 11.56
C PHE A 131 7.34 0.86 12.80
N THR A 132 7.61 2.18 12.70
CA THR A 132 8.14 2.97 13.81
C THR A 132 7.16 3.00 14.99
N ALA A 133 5.86 3.17 14.73
CA ALA A 133 4.84 3.12 15.76
C ALA A 133 4.82 1.77 16.49
N LEU A 134 4.80 0.66 15.75
CA LEU A 134 4.86 -0.69 16.34
C LEU A 134 6.13 -0.90 17.16
N GLN A 135 7.28 -0.42 16.69
CA GLN A 135 8.53 -0.50 17.43
C GLN A 135 8.43 0.25 18.77
N TRP A 136 7.88 1.47 18.78
CA TRP A 136 7.66 2.23 20.01
C TRP A 136 6.62 1.61 20.93
N ILE A 137 5.54 1.04 20.37
CA ILE A 137 4.54 0.30 21.14
C ILE A 137 5.21 -0.86 21.88
N MET A 138 5.96 -1.69 21.17
CA MET A 138 6.66 -2.84 21.77
C MET A 138 7.67 -2.40 22.83
N ALA A 139 8.43 -1.33 22.58
CA ALA A 139 9.36 -0.77 23.57
C ALA A 139 8.64 -0.31 24.86
N ASN A 140 7.46 0.31 24.73
CA ASN A 140 6.67 0.73 25.88
C ASN A 140 6.05 -0.45 26.63
N LEU A 141 5.57 -1.49 25.93
CA LEU A 141 5.03 -2.70 26.57
C LEU A 141 6.10 -3.40 27.42
N VAL A 142 7.31 -3.58 26.89
CA VAL A 142 8.44 -4.17 27.63
C VAL A 142 8.81 -3.33 28.86
N LYS A 143 8.78 -1.99 28.73
CA LYS A 143 9.11 -1.07 29.83
C LYS A 143 8.02 -1.00 30.90
N HIS A 144 6.76 -1.28 30.54
CA HIS A 144 5.59 -1.11 31.41
C HIS A 144 4.75 -2.39 31.47
N PRO A 145 5.17 -3.41 32.24
CA PRO A 145 4.51 -4.73 32.29
C PRO A 145 3.03 -4.68 32.67
N HIS A 146 2.65 -3.80 33.59
CA HIS A 146 1.24 -3.61 33.98
C HIS A 146 0.33 -3.19 32.81
N ILE A 147 0.85 -2.41 31.83
CA ILE A 147 0.09 -2.05 30.62
C ILE A 147 -0.03 -3.27 29.70
N GLN A 148 1.04 -4.05 29.58
CA GLN A 148 1.04 -5.28 28.78
C GLN A 148 0.05 -6.32 29.34
N GLU A 149 0.03 -6.54 30.64
CA GLU A 149 -0.92 -7.45 31.31
C GLU A 149 -2.38 -7.03 31.06
N LYS A 150 -2.64 -5.72 31.17
CA LYS A 150 -3.96 -5.17 30.86
C LYS A 150 -4.34 -5.40 29.40
N LEU A 151 -3.44 -5.13 28.45
CA LEU A 151 -3.67 -5.35 27.02
C LEU A 151 -3.98 -6.81 26.71
N VAL A 152 -3.24 -7.76 27.30
CA VAL A 152 -3.52 -9.20 27.13
C VAL A 152 -4.91 -9.55 27.66
N SER A 153 -5.24 -9.05 28.86
CA SER A 153 -6.56 -9.28 29.47
C SER A 153 -7.71 -8.73 28.60
N GLU A 154 -7.52 -7.57 27.97
CA GLU A 154 -8.49 -6.97 27.04
C GLU A 154 -8.68 -7.84 25.79
N ILE A 155 -7.59 -8.36 25.20
CA ILE A 155 -7.65 -9.25 24.04
C ILE A 155 -8.37 -10.56 24.39
N GLU A 156 -8.06 -11.17 25.53
CA GLU A 156 -8.70 -12.40 26.01
C GLU A 156 -10.19 -12.22 26.31
N GLY A 157 -10.56 -11.05 26.86
CA GLY A 157 -11.95 -10.69 27.12
C GLY A 157 -12.81 -10.65 25.86
N VAL A 158 -12.25 -10.17 24.74
CA VAL A 158 -12.96 -10.13 23.45
C VAL A 158 -12.94 -11.49 22.74
N GLY A 159 -11.80 -12.19 22.76
CA GLY A 159 -11.63 -13.50 22.10
C GLY A 159 -12.49 -14.62 22.71
N SER A 160 -12.99 -14.43 23.93
CA SER A 160 -13.89 -15.37 24.59
C SER A 160 -15.34 -15.28 24.10
N GLY A 161 -15.78 -14.12 23.60
CA GLY A 161 -17.13 -13.90 23.08
C GLY A 161 -17.36 -14.46 21.67
N SER A 162 -16.37 -14.34 20.78
CA SER A 162 -16.45 -14.84 19.40
C SER A 162 -16.44 -16.37 19.31
N ASN A 163 -15.74 -17.04 20.23
CA ASN A 163 -15.72 -18.50 20.34
C ASN A 163 -17.08 -19.08 20.80
N GLN A 164 -17.94 -18.29 21.47
CA GLN A 164 -19.28 -18.73 21.89
C GLN A 164 -20.30 -18.65 20.75
N GLU A 165 -20.20 -17.66 19.87
CA GLU A 165 -21.07 -17.54 18.68
C GLU A 165 -20.75 -18.62 17.63
N GLU A 166 -19.47 -18.90 17.35
CA GLU A 166 -19.08 -20.00 16.46
C GLU A 166 -19.47 -21.39 17.00
N ARG A 167 -19.39 -21.59 18.33
CA ARG A 167 -19.81 -22.85 18.96
C ARG A 167 -21.32 -23.02 19.00
N SER A 168 -22.09 -21.93 19.07
CA SER A 168 -23.56 -21.95 19.06
C SER A 168 -24.09 -22.19 17.64
N ALA A 169 -23.47 -21.59 16.62
CA ALA A 169 -23.79 -21.84 15.21
C ALA A 169 -23.55 -23.30 14.79
N ARG A 170 -22.52 -23.96 15.35
CA ARG A 170 -22.25 -25.40 15.11
C ARG A 170 -23.15 -26.37 15.87
N ARG A 171 -23.84 -25.93 16.93
CA ARG A 171 -24.79 -26.79 17.69
C ARG A 171 -26.23 -26.73 17.18
N GLY A 172 -26.58 -25.74 16.35
CA GLY A 172 -27.91 -25.63 15.74
C GLY A 172 -28.10 -26.40 14.44
N HIS A 173 -27.17 -27.29 14.06
CA HIS A 173 -27.19 -28.07 12.81
C HIS A 173 -27.07 -29.59 13.06
N ILE A 174 -27.43 -30.06 14.26
CA ILE A 174 -27.57 -31.49 14.58
C ILE A 174 -28.99 -31.73 15.08
#